data_AF-A0A937BWI1-F1
#
_entry.id   AF-A0A937BWI1-F1
#
_cell.length_a   1.000
_cell.length_b   1.000
_cell.length_c   1.000
_cell.angle_alpha   90.00
_cell.angle_beta   90.00
_cell.angle_gamma   90.00
#
_symmetry.space_group_name_H-M   'P 1'
#
loop_
_entity.id
_entity.type
_entity.pdbx_description
1 polymer ?
#
loop_
_entity_poly.entity_id
_entity_poly.type
_entity_poly.pdbx_seq_one_letter_code
_entity_poly.pdbx_strand_id
1 'polypeptide(L)'
;MLFTLIAIWKVDSWGRRPLYIYGSLFAGIALALTGLCFAFDIKGYILLSSMMLFLLFFAFSLGPLKFVLATEFFPTEVRGKALSICILTMWGSDWLVNLLFPVLRENLGIAATFFLFAFFCLVSFYIAKKYLPETKGKSLEEIGQSLLTHR
;
A
#
# COMPACT_ATOMS: atom_id res chain seq x y z
N MET A 1 4.31 -9.16 -13.82
CA MET A 1 5.59 -8.74 -14.45
C MET A 1 5.44 -7.57 -15.41
N LEU A 2 4.50 -7.59 -16.38
CA LEU A 2 4.27 -6.44 -17.28
C LEU A 2 3.91 -5.13 -16.53
N PHE A 3 3.00 -5.19 -15.56
CA PHE A 3 2.59 -4.02 -14.78
C PHE A 3 3.71 -3.43 -13.93
N THR A 4 4.55 -4.28 -13.35
CA THR A 4 5.74 -3.87 -12.59
C THR A 4 6.80 -3.19 -13.48
N LEU A 5 6.94 -3.58 -14.75
CA LEU A 5 7.88 -2.91 -15.67
C LEU A 5 7.41 -1.49 -16.05
N ILE A 6 6.11 -1.32 -16.30
CA ILE A 6 5.50 0.00 -16.52
C ILE A 6 5.62 0.87 -15.25
N ALA A 7 5.49 0.25 -14.08
CA ALA A 7 5.67 0.92 -12.80
C ALA A 7 7.08 1.49 -12.64
N ILE A 8 8.10 0.66 -12.86
CA ILE A 8 9.50 1.08 -12.74
C ILE A 8 9.80 2.26 -13.68
N TRP A 9 9.30 2.23 -14.91
CA TRP A 9 9.56 3.30 -15.87
C TRP A 9 8.88 4.64 -15.51
N LYS A 10 7.70 4.60 -14.87
CA LYS A 10 6.90 5.80 -14.59
C LYS A 10 7.05 6.32 -13.17
N VAL A 11 7.47 5.48 -12.22
CA VAL A 11 7.70 5.81 -10.80
C VAL A 11 8.66 6.98 -10.64
N ASP A 12 9.77 6.98 -11.38
CA ASP A 12 10.77 8.04 -11.27
C ASP A 12 10.26 9.39 -11.78
N SER A 13 9.26 9.39 -12.65
CA SER A 13 8.69 10.61 -13.22
C SER A 13 7.64 11.27 -12.32
N TRP A 14 6.85 10.53 -11.53
CA TRP A 14 5.67 11.09 -10.82
C TRP A 14 5.92 11.46 -9.36
N GLY A 15 6.95 10.92 -8.72
CA GLY A 15 7.26 11.21 -7.31
C GLY A 15 6.56 10.26 -6.34
N ARG A 16 7.15 10.06 -5.16
CA ARG A 16 6.78 8.94 -4.27
C ARG A 16 5.44 9.21 -3.59
N ARG A 17 5.18 10.46 -3.20
CA ARG A 17 3.96 10.85 -2.48
C ARG A 17 2.68 10.66 -3.31
N PRO A 18 2.54 11.21 -4.53
CA PRO A 18 1.32 11.05 -5.31
C PRO A 18 1.10 9.59 -5.70
N LEU A 19 2.15 8.84 -6.02
CA LEU A 19 2.06 7.42 -6.34
C LEU A 19 1.48 6.61 -5.18
N TYR A 20 1.97 6.85 -3.95
CA TYR A 20 1.46 6.19 -2.76
C TYR A 20 -0.01 6.56 -2.48
N ILE A 21 -0.34 7.85 -2.57
CA ILE A 21 -1.70 8.37 -2.32
C ILE A 21 -2.70 7.78 -3.32
N TYR A 22 -2.49 7.99 -4.62
CA TYR A 22 -3.41 7.50 -5.64
C TYR A 22 -3.47 5.97 -5.67
N GLY A 23 -2.34 5.29 -5.50
CA GLY A 23 -2.31 3.84 -5.44
C GLY A 23 -3.09 3.28 -4.25
N SER A 24 -2.98 3.88 -3.06
CA SER A 24 -3.78 3.49 -1.89
C SER A 24 -5.27 3.70 -2.11
N LEU A 25 -5.65 4.83 -2.72
CA LEU A 25 -7.05 5.14 -3.03
C LEU A 25 -7.65 4.12 -4.01
N PHE A 26 -6.98 3.91 -5.14
CA PHE A 26 -7.47 3.01 -6.18
C PHE A 26 -7.41 1.53 -5.76
N ALA A 27 -6.43 1.13 -4.95
CA ALA A 27 -6.41 -0.19 -4.33
C ALA A 27 -7.62 -0.39 -3.39
N GLY A 28 -7.96 0.63 -2.59
CA GLY A 28 -9.17 0.61 -1.76
C GLY A 28 -10.46 0.48 -2.56
N ILE A 29 -10.58 1.24 -3.66
CA ILE A 29 -11.73 1.15 -4.58
C ILE A 29 -11.81 -0.25 -5.21
N ALA A 30 -10.70 -0.81 -5.67
CA ALA A 30 -10.67 -2.13 -6.26
C ALA A 30 -11.09 -3.23 -5.26
N LEU A 31 -10.62 -3.15 -4.01
CA LEU A 31 -11.05 -4.07 -2.94
C LEU A 31 -12.52 -3.90 -2.58
N ALA A 32 -13.04 -2.67 -2.58
CA ALA A 32 -14.47 -2.43 -2.37
C ALA A 32 -15.31 -3.02 -3.52
N LEU A 33 -14.85 -2.90 -4.77
CA LEU A 33 -15.49 -3.56 -5.92
C LEU A 33 -15.47 -5.09 -5.78
N THR A 34 -14.37 -5.68 -5.32
CA THR A 34 -14.29 -7.11 -5.01
C THR A 34 -15.28 -7.50 -3.91
N GLY A 35 -15.37 -6.71 -2.83
CA GLY A 35 -16.36 -6.90 -1.77
C GLY A 35 -17.80 -6.84 -2.27
N LEU A 36 -18.12 -5.89 -3.16
CA LEU A 36 -19.43 -5.79 -3.82
C LEU A 36 -19.71 -6.99 -4.71
N CYS A 37 -18.72 -7.48 -5.46
CA CYS A 37 -18.88 -8.68 -6.28
C CYS A 37 -19.28 -9.88 -5.41
N PHE A 38 -18.61 -10.06 -4.27
CA PHE A 38 -18.98 -11.12 -3.32
C PHE A 38 -20.35 -10.89 -2.66
N ALA A 39 -20.72 -9.65 -2.35
CA ALA A 39 -22.02 -9.32 -1.74
C ALA A 39 -23.21 -9.61 -2.67
N PHE A 40 -23.03 -9.45 -3.98
CA PHE A 40 -24.04 -9.69 -5.01
C PHE A 40 -23.89 -11.05 -5.73
N ASP A 41 -23.05 -11.94 -5.21
CA ASP A 41 -22.74 -13.26 -5.82
C ASP A 41 -22.27 -13.17 -7.29
N ILE A 42 -21.62 -12.06 -7.66
CA ILE A 42 -21.03 -11.84 -8.99
C ILE A 42 -19.77 -12.70 -9.13
N LYS A 43 -19.76 -13.57 -10.14
CA LYS A 43 -18.69 -14.56 -10.40
C LYS A 43 -18.03 -14.36 -11.77
N GLY A 44 -16.98 -15.13 -12.02
CA GLY A 44 -16.31 -15.16 -13.31
C GLY A 44 -15.43 -13.93 -13.55
N TYR A 45 -15.45 -13.41 -14.78
CA TYR A 45 -14.50 -12.40 -15.22
C TYR A 45 -14.60 -11.08 -14.47
N ILE A 46 -15.79 -10.66 -14.03
CA ILE A 46 -15.95 -9.37 -13.32
C ILE A 46 -15.24 -9.39 -11.97
N LEU A 47 -15.44 -10.46 -11.18
CA LEU A 47 -14.75 -10.66 -9.91
C LEU A 47 -13.24 -10.72 -10.12
N LEU A 48 -12.79 -11.51 -11.10
CA LEU A 48 -11.38 -11.63 -11.44
C LEU A 48 -10.76 -10.29 -11.82
N SER A 49 -11.43 -9.51 -12.67
CA SER A 49 -10.98 -8.17 -13.09
C SER A 49 -10.84 -7.22 -11.90
N SER A 50 -11.76 -7.25 -10.94
CA SER A 50 -11.66 -6.41 -9.73
C SER A 50 -10.41 -6.76 -8.88
N MET A 51 -10.12 -8.06 -8.74
CA MET A 51 -8.93 -8.53 -8.01
C MET A 51 -7.64 -8.19 -8.77
N MET A 52 -7.64 -8.33 -10.09
CA MET A 52 -6.51 -7.92 -10.94
C MET A 52 -6.26 -6.41 -10.86
N LEU A 53 -7.31 -5.60 -10.78
CA LEU A 53 -7.20 -4.16 -10.60
C LEU A 53 -6.56 -3.79 -9.26
N PHE A 54 -6.92 -4.48 -8.18
CA PHE A 54 -6.24 -4.32 -6.90
C PHE A 54 -4.74 -4.67 -7.00
N LEU A 55 -4.41 -5.82 -7.59
CA LEU A 55 -3.03 -6.26 -7.81
C LEU A 55 -2.23 -5.25 -8.64
N LEU A 56 -2.84 -4.64 -9.66
CA LEU A 56 -2.24 -3.60 -10.48
C LEU A 56 -1.80 -2.39 -9.63
N PHE A 57 -2.73 -1.82 -8.87
CA PHE A 57 -2.44 -0.63 -8.04
C PHE A 57 -1.48 -0.95 -6.90
N PHE A 58 -1.61 -2.14 -6.31
CA PHE A 58 -0.67 -2.61 -5.29
C PHE A 58 0.75 -2.74 -5.85
N ALA A 59 0.92 -3.40 -7.01
CA ALA A 59 2.23 -3.63 -7.61
C ALA A 59 2.92 -2.35 -8.09
N PHE A 60 2.14 -1.36 -8.53
CA PHE A 60 2.68 -0.07 -8.97
C PHE A 60 2.99 0.88 -7.81
N SER A 61 2.25 0.75 -6.69
CA SER A 61 2.29 1.72 -5.61
C SER A 61 2.76 1.09 -4.29
N LEU A 62 1.83 0.55 -3.51
CA LEU A 62 2.04 0.08 -2.14
C LEU A 62 3.19 -0.94 -2.01
N GLY A 63 3.31 -1.84 -2.99
CA GLY A 63 4.30 -2.91 -3.04
C GLY A 63 5.74 -2.41 -3.04
N PRO A 64 6.19 -1.69 -4.08
CA PRO A 64 7.56 -1.17 -4.15
C PRO A 64 7.78 0.07 -3.27
N LEU A 65 6.82 0.99 -3.19
CA LEU A 65 7.06 2.27 -2.50
C LEU A 65 7.29 2.12 -1.00
N LYS A 66 6.70 1.12 -0.33
CA LYS A 66 6.97 0.91 1.10
C LYS A 66 8.45 0.64 1.40
N PHE A 67 9.16 -0.07 0.51
CA PHE A 67 10.59 -0.33 0.66
C PHE A 67 11.41 0.92 0.34
N VAL A 68 11.06 1.62 -0.75
CA VAL A 68 11.74 2.85 -1.17
C VAL A 68 11.64 3.92 -0.07
N LEU A 69 10.42 4.20 0.40
CA LEU A 69 10.16 5.18 1.46
C LEU A 69 10.87 4.81 2.77
N ALA A 70 10.87 3.53 3.14
CA ALA A 70 11.60 3.08 4.33
C ALA A 70 13.11 3.36 4.22
N THR A 71 13.71 3.24 3.03
CA THR A 71 15.14 3.58 2.85
C THR A 71 15.41 5.07 2.81
N GLU A 72 14.45 5.88 2.35
CA GLU A 72 14.56 7.33 2.18
C GLU A 72 14.30 8.11 3.49
N PHE A 73 13.49 7.59 4.42
CA PHE A 73 13.18 8.28 5.69
C PHE A 73 14.28 8.22 6.74
N PHE A 74 15.10 7.17 6.73
CA PHE A 74 16.10 6.98 7.77
C PHE A 74 17.48 7.48 7.32
N PRO A 75 18.18 8.26 8.16
CA PRO A 75 19.54 8.67 7.89
C PRO A 75 20.46 7.44 7.85
N THR A 76 21.54 7.55 7.07
CA THR A 76 22.43 6.42 6.74
C THR A 76 22.99 5.71 7.98
N GLU A 77 23.22 6.46 9.07
CA GLU A 77 23.78 5.96 10.33
C GLU A 77 22.90 4.93 11.05
N VAL A 78 21.58 5.11 11.02
CA VAL A 78 20.60 4.25 11.72
C VAL A 78 19.79 3.37 10.78
N ARG A 79 19.93 3.58 9.47
CA ARG A 79 19.11 2.93 8.42
C ARG A 79 19.06 1.42 8.57
N GLY A 80 20.20 0.77 8.82
CA GLY A 80 20.24 -0.68 8.96
C GLY A 80 19.29 -1.21 10.04
N LYS A 81 19.39 -0.65 11.26
CA LYS A 81 18.54 -1.04 12.40
C LYS A 81 17.07 -0.68 12.17
N ALA A 82 16.81 0.52 11.65
CA ALA A 82 15.46 0.98 11.38
C ALA A 82 14.75 0.11 10.32
N LEU A 83 15.45 -0.22 9.23
CA LEU A 83 14.92 -1.11 8.20
C LEU A 83 14.65 -2.52 8.72
N SER A 84 15.49 -3.07 9.59
CA SER A 84 15.23 -4.38 10.20
C SER A 84 13.91 -4.40 10.98
N ILE A 85 13.64 -3.34 11.76
CA ILE A 85 12.37 -3.19 12.50
C ILE A 85 11.20 -3.05 11.53
N CYS A 86 11.32 -2.21 10.49
CA CYS A 86 10.28 -2.05 9.47
C CYS A 86 9.94 -3.37 8.77
N ILE A 87 10.96 -4.14 8.39
CA ILE A 87 10.80 -5.43 7.71
C ILE A 87 10.16 -6.46 8.66
N LEU A 88 10.59 -6.52 9.91
CA LEU A 88 9.97 -7.40 10.92
C LEU A 88 8.49 -7.06 11.14
N THR A 89 8.16 -5.78 11.31
CA THR A 89 6.77 -5.33 11.45
C THR A 89 5.94 -5.66 10.21
N MET A 90 6.52 -5.50 9.01
CA MET A 90 5.85 -5.82 7.75
C MET A 90 5.52 -7.32 7.66
N TRP A 91 6.52 -8.18 7.87
CA TRP A 91 6.32 -9.64 7.82
C TRP A 91 5.43 -10.14 8.95
N GLY A 92 5.54 -9.57 10.15
CA GLY A 92 4.65 -9.88 11.26
C GLY A 92 3.19 -9.50 10.96
N SER A 93 2.96 -8.35 10.32
CA SER A 93 1.64 -7.94 9.88
C SER A 93 1.08 -8.84 8.78
N ASP A 94 1.92 -9.24 7.82
CA ASP A 94 1.53 -10.17 6.76
C ASP A 94 1.15 -11.55 7.32
N TRP A 95 1.94 -12.08 8.25
CA TRP A 95 1.62 -13.31 8.97
C TRP A 95 0.30 -13.20 9.74
N LEU A 96 0.09 -12.08 10.44
CA LEU A 96 -1.15 -11.83 11.18
C LEU A 96 -2.36 -11.77 10.26
N VAL A 97 -2.27 -11.08 9.12
CA VAL A 97 -3.36 -11.01 8.13
C VAL A 97 -3.65 -12.41 7.56
N ASN A 98 -2.63 -13.20 7.24
CA ASN A 98 -2.80 -14.57 6.76
C ASN A 98 -3.49 -15.47 7.81
N LEU A 99 -3.17 -15.30 9.10
CA LEU A 99 -3.83 -16.04 10.19
C LEU A 99 -5.28 -15.59 10.40
N LEU A 100 -5.54 -14.28 10.34
CA LEU A 100 -6.86 -13.72 10.57
C LEU A 100 -7.80 -13.89 9.37
N PHE A 101 -7.29 -13.97 8.14
CA PHE A 101 -8.13 -14.02 6.94
C PHE A 101 -9.13 -15.19 6.93
N PRO A 102 -8.75 -16.45 7.26
CA PRO A 102 -9.69 -17.56 7.42
C PRO A 102 -10.76 -17.29 8.48
N VAL A 103 -10.35 -16.76 9.64
CA VAL A 103 -11.26 -16.45 10.74
C VAL A 103 -12.26 -15.35 10.32
N LEU A 104 -11.80 -14.32 9.63
CA LEU A 104 -12.63 -13.21 9.14
C LEU A 104 -13.62 -13.68 8.08
N ARG A 105 -13.19 -14.47 7.09
CA ARG A 105 -14.10 -14.98 6.04
C ARG A 105 -15.16 -15.92 6.59
N GLU A 106 -14.86 -16.71 7.62
CA GLU A 106 -15.82 -17.65 8.23
C GLU A 106 -16.83 -16.93 9.13
N ASN A 107 -16.39 -15.96 9.93
CA ASN A 107 -17.26 -15.30 10.90
C ASN A 107 -17.98 -14.06 10.34
N LEU A 108 -17.30 -13.22 9.54
CA LEU A 108 -17.85 -11.99 8.98
C LEU A 108 -18.37 -12.17 7.54
N GLY A 109 -17.98 -13.26 6.88
CA GLY A 109 -18.24 -13.48 5.46
C GLY A 109 -17.21 -12.79 4.57
N ILE A 110 -17.01 -13.36 3.37
CA ILE A 110 -15.94 -12.94 2.47
C ILE A 110 -16.09 -11.49 1.98
N ALA A 111 -17.32 -11.04 1.70
CA ALA A 111 -17.59 -9.66 1.28
C ALA A 111 -17.16 -8.64 2.34
N ALA A 112 -17.54 -8.85 3.60
CA ALA A 112 -17.18 -7.97 4.71
C ALA A 112 -15.66 -7.92 4.94
N THR A 113 -14.95 -9.05 4.78
CA THR A 113 -13.49 -9.11 4.85
C THR A 113 -12.83 -8.21 3.80
N PHE A 114 -13.32 -8.22 2.55
CA PHE A 114 -12.81 -7.34 1.50
C PHE A 114 -13.12 -5.86 1.76
N PHE A 115 -14.31 -5.53 2.30
CA PHE A 115 -14.61 -4.16 2.71
C PHE A 115 -13.72 -3.68 3.86
N LEU A 116 -13.38 -4.56 4.81
CA LEU A 116 -12.43 -4.25 5.88
C LEU A 116 -11.04 -3.92 5.31
N PHE A 117 -10.56 -4.69 4.33
CA PHE A 117 -9.29 -4.38 3.65
C PHE A 117 -9.34 -3.08 2.84
N ALA A 118 -10.48 -2.80 2.19
CA ALA A 118 -10.71 -1.53 1.51
C ALA A 118 -10.64 -0.36 2.51
N PHE A 119 -11.24 -0.51 3.69
CA PHE A 119 -11.17 0.48 4.77
C PHE A 119 -9.73 0.75 5.20
N PHE A 120 -8.90 -0.27 5.43
CA PHE A 120 -7.49 -0.08 5.76
C PHE A 120 -6.70 0.62 4.63
N CYS A 121 -7.04 0.38 3.36
CA CYS A 121 -6.44 1.13 2.24
C CYS A 121 -6.84 2.61 2.27
N LEU A 122 -8.08 2.93 2.65
CA LEU A 122 -8.52 4.33 2.82
C LEU A 122 -7.85 5.02 4.01
N VAL A 123 -7.64 4.29 5.11
CA VAL A 123 -6.85 4.79 6.25
C VAL A 123 -5.41 5.07 5.80
N SER A 124 -4.79 4.15 5.06
CA SER A 124 -3.46 4.34 4.46
C SER A 124 -3.41 5.58 3.55
N PHE A 125 -4.41 5.76 2.69
CA PHE A 125 -4.56 6.95 1.85
C PHE A 125 -4.61 8.24 2.67
N TYR A 126 -5.42 8.27 3.73
CA TYR A 126 -5.56 9.46 4.58
C TYR A 126 -4.26 9.79 5.33
N ILE A 127 -3.63 8.77 5.93
CA ILE A 127 -2.34 8.91 6.63
C ILE A 127 -1.28 9.41 5.65
N ALA A 128 -1.20 8.83 4.46
CA ALA A 128 -0.24 9.26 3.46
C ALA A 128 -0.50 10.70 2.98
N LYS A 129 -1.76 11.07 2.75
CA LYS A 129 -2.09 12.44 2.34
C LYS A 129 -1.63 13.47 3.36
N LYS A 130 -1.75 13.16 4.66
CA LYS A 130 -1.42 14.07 5.76
C LYS A 130 0.06 14.07 6.13
N TYR A 131 0.69 12.91 6.22
CA TYR A 131 2.02 12.75 6.83
C TYR A 131 3.14 12.35 5.87
N LEU A 132 2.83 11.93 4.64
CA LEU A 132 3.86 11.48 3.71
C LEU A 132 4.50 12.68 3.01
N PRO A 133 5.78 13.01 3.27
CA PRO A 133 6.47 14.04 2.51
C PRO A 133 6.82 13.53 1.10
N GLU A 134 7.02 14.45 0.16
CA GLU A 134 7.62 14.09 -1.13
C GLU A 134 9.14 13.98 -0.97
N THR A 135 9.69 12.85 -1.40
CA THR A 135 11.12 12.48 -1.32
C THR A 135 11.82 12.54 -2.68
N LYS A 136 11.09 12.65 -3.78
CA LYS A 136 11.67 12.73 -5.13
C LYS A 136 12.61 13.93 -5.25
N GLY A 137 13.84 13.66 -5.67
CA GLY A 137 14.83 14.67 -6.01
C GLY A 137 15.40 15.44 -4.82
N LYS A 138 15.18 14.95 -3.59
CA LYS A 138 15.70 15.55 -2.36
C LYS A 138 16.87 14.76 -1.79
N SER A 139 17.78 15.45 -1.10
CA SER A 139 18.81 14.79 -0.29
C SER A 139 18.20 14.15 0.96
N LEU A 140 18.92 13.21 1.56
CA LEU A 140 18.50 12.60 2.83
C LEU A 140 18.40 13.63 3.97
N GLU A 141 19.25 14.68 3.96
CA GLU A 141 19.19 15.74 4.96
C GLU A 141 17.93 16.60 4.80
N GLU A 142 17.56 16.94 3.57
CA GLU A 142 16.33 17.69 3.25
C GLU A 142 15.08 16.91 3.66
N ILE A 143 15.08 15.59 3.44
CA ILE A 143 13.98 14.72 3.88
C ILE A 143 13.91 14.70 5.41
N GLY A 144 15.04 14.54 6.09
CA GLY A 144 15.12 14.59 7.55
C GLY A 144 14.59 15.89 8.13
N GLN A 145 14.97 17.04 7.57
CA GLN A 145 14.45 18.35 7.98
C GLN A 145 12.93 18.48 7.76
N SER A 146 12.42 17.97 6.64
CA SER A 146 10.97 17.98 6.35
C SER A 146 10.15 17.15 7.33
N LEU A 147 10.72 16.07 7.86
CA LEU A 147 10.08 15.23 8.89
C LEU A 147 10.07 15.93 10.26
N LEU A 148 11.07 16.76 10.56
CA LEU A 148 11.15 17.52 11.82
C LEU A 148 10.23 18.76 11.83
N THR A 149 10.01 19.38 10.67
CA THR A 149 9.15 20.57 10.53
C THR A 149 7.65 20.26 10.47
N HIS A 150 7.26 19.01 10.19
CA HIS A 150 5.87 18.56 10.17
C HIS A 150 5.37 17.98 11.52
N ARG A 151 6.02 18.33 12.65
CA ARG A 151 5.51 18.02 14.01
C ARG A 151 4.38 18.93 14.44
#